data_AF-A0A947NY46-F1
#
_entry.id   AF-A0A947NY46-F1
#
_cell.length_a   1.000
_cell.length_b   1.000
_cell.length_c   1.000
_cell.angle_alpha   90.00
_cell.angle_beta   90.00
_cell.angle_gamma   90.00
#
_symmetry.space_group_name_H-M   'P 1'
#
loop_
_entity.id
_entity.type
_entity.pdbx_description
1 polymer ?
#
loop_
_entity_poly.entity_id
_entity_poly.type
_entity_poly.pdbx_seq_one_letter_code
_entity_poly.pdbx_strand_id
1 'polypeptide(L)'
;MGRKETKKGFSLIEIMIYIALLAVLMVAVTQFTWDVLYGGVNAYVDRELQQNARFSLEKMTYEIRNSENIESLSAKELVLGRGGDPNITIKFNDGAQNITIQEEGGPEEVLTADKIEVSNGIFTDMSYTYPGGTNPATKNVKISMDFNYENPEVLLDWAAFEHYETTVEIRGY
;
A
#
# COMPACT_ATOMS: atom_id res chain seq x y z
N MET A 1 -8.15 -75.55 26.32
CA MET A 1 -6.77 -75.09 26.61
C MET A 1 -6.54 -73.79 25.85
N GLY A 2 -6.62 -72.64 26.52
CA GLY A 2 -6.34 -71.33 25.92
C GLY A 2 -4.94 -70.87 26.30
N ARG A 3 -4.06 -70.64 25.32
CA ARG A 3 -2.69 -70.19 25.54
C ARG A 3 -2.74 -68.73 26.02
N LYS A 4 -2.19 -68.43 27.20
CA LYS A 4 -2.01 -67.05 27.68
C LYS A 4 -0.89 -66.41 26.85
N GLU A 5 -1.27 -65.49 25.98
CA GLU A 5 -0.34 -64.60 25.27
C GLU A 5 0.32 -63.65 26.29
N THR A 6 1.64 -63.71 26.41
CA THR A 6 2.42 -62.80 27.26
C THR A 6 2.49 -61.44 26.56
N LYS A 7 1.92 -60.41 27.18
CA LYS A 7 2.01 -59.03 26.66
C LYS A 7 3.48 -58.60 26.70
N LYS A 8 4.11 -58.41 25.54
CA LYS A 8 5.47 -57.86 25.43
C LYS A 8 5.45 -56.40 25.90
N GLY A 9 6.25 -56.09 26.92
CA GLY A 9 6.51 -54.71 27.33
C GLY A 9 7.52 -54.04 26.40
N PHE A 10 7.49 -52.71 26.36
CA PHE A 10 8.45 -51.90 25.59
C PHE A 10 9.82 -51.90 26.25
N SER A 11 10.88 -51.91 25.43
CA SER A 11 12.25 -51.77 25.91
C SER A 11 12.57 -50.29 26.18
N LEU A 12 13.42 -50.01 27.16
CA LEU A 12 13.85 -48.65 27.50
C LEU A 12 14.53 -47.96 26.30
N ILE A 13 15.33 -48.70 25.53
CA ILE A 13 15.97 -48.17 24.32
C ILE A 13 14.95 -47.77 23.25
N GLU A 14 13.84 -48.49 23.15
CA GLU A 14 12.78 -48.21 22.17
C GLU A 14 12.07 -46.90 22.50
N ILE A 15 11.81 -46.65 23.78
CA ILE A 15 11.25 -45.38 24.28
C ILE A 15 12.21 -44.22 24.01
N MET A 16 13.52 -44.41 24.23
CA MET A 16 14.52 -43.36 23.96
C MET A 16 14.56 -42.98 22.48
N ILE A 17 14.48 -43.97 21.58
CA ILE A 17 14.45 -43.72 20.13
C ILE A 17 13.18 -42.96 19.75
N TYR A 18 12.01 -43.32 20.29
CA TYR A 18 10.77 -42.58 20.00
C TYR A 18 10.81 -41.14 20.51
N ILE A 19 11.37 -40.87 21.69
CA ILE A 19 11.54 -39.51 22.20
C ILE A 19 12.48 -38.70 21.30
N ALA A 20 13.60 -39.29 20.86
CA ALA A 20 14.55 -38.61 19.99
C ALA A 20 13.91 -38.24 18.63
N LEU A 21 13.18 -39.18 18.02
CA LEU A 21 12.46 -38.94 16.77
C LEU A 21 11.37 -37.87 16.94
N LEU A 22 10.64 -37.92 18.05
CA LEU A 22 9.61 -36.92 18.36
C LEU A 22 10.22 -35.53 18.55
N ALA A 23 11.37 -35.42 19.23
CA ALA A 23 12.05 -34.15 19.42
C ALA A 23 12.48 -33.52 18.09
N VAL A 24 13.06 -34.32 17.18
CA VAL A 24 13.42 -33.86 15.83
C VAL A 24 12.19 -33.37 15.06
N LEU A 25 11.09 -34.12 15.13
CA LEU A 25 9.84 -33.76 14.46
C LEU A 25 9.25 -32.46 15.03
N MET A 26 9.27 -32.28 16.35
CA MET A 26 8.78 -31.07 17.01
C MET A 26 9.57 -29.82 16.61
N VAL A 27 10.89 -29.92 16.43
CA VAL A 27 11.72 -28.80 15.95
C VAL A 27 11.29 -28.39 14.54
N ALA A 28 11.11 -29.36 13.63
CA ALA A 28 10.69 -29.08 12.26
C ALA A 28 9.30 -28.42 12.21
N VAL A 29 8.34 -28.93 12.98
CA VAL A 29 6.99 -28.35 13.08
C VAL A 29 7.04 -26.92 13.64
N THR A 30 7.88 -26.67 14.64
CA THR A 30 8.00 -25.33 15.23
C THR A 30 8.57 -24.32 14.23
N GLN A 31 9.62 -24.69 13.50
CA GLN A 31 10.19 -23.84 12.45
C GLN A 31 9.16 -23.53 11.36
N PHE A 32 8.52 -24.57 10.84
CA PHE A 32 7.47 -24.41 9.83
C PHE A 32 6.32 -23.52 10.29
N THR A 33 5.92 -23.62 11.57
CA THR A 33 4.86 -22.78 12.14
C THR A 33 5.25 -21.31 12.13
N TRP A 34 6.50 -20.98 12.49
CA TRP A 34 7.01 -19.62 12.42
C TRP A 34 7.01 -19.09 10.98
N ASP A 35 7.52 -19.87 10.03
CA ASP A 35 7.56 -19.47 8.62
C ASP A 35 6.17 -19.14 8.07
N VAL A 36 5.15 -19.94 8.43
CA VAL A 36 3.75 -19.69 8.03
C VAL A 36 3.18 -18.43 8.67
N LEU A 37 3.45 -18.20 9.95
CA LEU A 37 2.96 -17.01 10.66
C LEU A 37 3.56 -15.73 10.08
N TYR A 38 4.88 -15.69 9.86
CA TYR A 38 5.54 -14.53 9.28
C TYR A 38 5.14 -14.29 7.83
N GLY A 39 5.04 -15.35 7.02
CA GLY A 39 4.57 -15.22 5.63
C GLY A 39 3.16 -14.65 5.50
N GLY A 40 2.27 -14.96 6.45
CA GLY A 40 0.90 -14.43 6.47
C GLY A 40 0.83 -12.93 6.74
N VAL A 41 1.70 -12.43 7.62
CA VAL A 41 1.77 -11.01 7.99
C VAL A 41 2.26 -10.17 6.82
N ASN A 42 3.35 -10.57 6.16
CA ASN A 42 3.89 -9.84 5.00
C ASN A 42 2.84 -9.74 3.89
N ALA A 43 2.20 -10.87 3.57
CA ALA A 43 1.17 -10.91 2.52
C ALA A 43 -0.09 -10.08 2.86
N TYR A 44 -0.36 -9.83 4.14
CA TYR A 44 -1.42 -8.93 4.57
C TYR A 44 -0.99 -7.47 4.38
N VAL A 45 0.19 -7.11 4.87
CA VAL A 45 0.76 -5.76 4.79
C VAL A 45 0.89 -5.31 3.33
N ASP A 46 1.48 -6.15 2.46
CA ASP A 46 1.63 -5.86 1.02
C ASP A 46 0.27 -5.62 0.36
N ARG A 47 -0.73 -6.44 0.71
CA ARG A 47 -2.07 -6.32 0.16
C ARG A 47 -2.76 -5.04 0.61
N GLU A 48 -2.62 -4.67 1.88
CA GLU A 48 -3.18 -3.44 2.43
C GLU A 48 -2.55 -2.22 1.75
N LEU A 49 -1.23 -2.20 1.61
CA LEU A 49 -0.50 -1.13 0.96
C LEU A 49 -0.89 -0.99 -0.52
N GLN A 50 -0.94 -2.10 -1.27
CA GLN A 50 -1.36 -2.09 -2.67
C GLN A 50 -2.81 -1.61 -2.85
N GLN A 51 -3.73 -2.00 -1.97
CA GLN A 51 -5.12 -1.55 -2.03
C GLN A 51 -5.25 -0.04 -1.78
N ASN A 52 -4.54 0.48 -0.78
CA ASN A 52 -4.53 1.90 -0.46
C ASN A 52 -3.88 2.74 -1.57
N ALA A 53 -2.76 2.27 -2.11
CA ALA A 53 -2.07 2.93 -3.21
C ALA A 53 -2.96 2.99 -4.46
N ARG A 54 -3.57 1.86 -4.82
CA ARG A 54 -4.50 1.78 -5.95
C ARG A 54 -5.72 2.67 -5.75
N PHE A 55 -6.34 2.64 -4.58
CA PHE A 55 -7.50 3.48 -4.27
C PHE A 55 -7.16 4.97 -4.40
N SER A 56 -6.06 5.39 -3.78
CA SER A 56 -5.59 6.78 -3.82
C SER A 56 -5.31 7.23 -5.27
N LEU A 57 -4.60 6.41 -6.05
CA LEU A 57 -4.30 6.68 -7.46
C LEU A 57 -5.55 6.74 -8.33
N GLU A 58 -6.48 5.81 -8.18
CA GLU A 58 -7.71 5.77 -8.95
C GLU A 58 -8.58 6.98 -8.63
N LYS A 59 -8.70 7.35 -7.35
CA LYS A 59 -9.44 8.54 -6.91
C LYS A 59 -8.82 9.81 -7.48
N MET A 60 -7.51 10.02 -7.34
CA MET A 60 -6.84 11.20 -7.92
C MET A 60 -6.94 11.24 -9.45
N THR A 61 -6.73 10.10 -10.11
CA THR A 61 -6.85 10.01 -11.58
C THR A 61 -8.27 10.35 -12.04
N TYR A 62 -9.28 9.90 -11.30
CA TYR A 62 -10.68 10.22 -11.57
C TYR A 62 -10.94 11.72 -11.47
N GLU A 63 -10.50 12.37 -10.40
CA GLU A 63 -10.70 13.82 -10.24
C GLU A 63 -9.93 14.63 -11.29
N ILE A 64 -8.68 14.27 -11.61
CA ILE A 64 -7.91 14.95 -12.66
C ILE A 64 -8.60 14.80 -14.01
N ARG A 65 -9.09 13.60 -14.36
CA ARG A 65 -9.78 13.38 -15.64
C ARG A 65 -11.11 14.10 -15.76
N ASN A 66 -11.80 14.31 -14.64
CA ASN A 66 -13.09 14.99 -14.60
C ASN A 66 -12.98 16.50 -14.39
N SER A 67 -11.77 17.03 -14.18
CA SER A 67 -11.53 18.46 -14.17
C SER A 67 -11.60 19.05 -15.59
N GLU A 68 -11.89 20.34 -15.68
CA GLU A 68 -11.82 21.08 -16.95
C GLU A 68 -10.43 21.76 -17.10
N ASN A 69 -9.82 22.12 -15.98
CA ASN A 69 -8.54 22.80 -15.93
C ASN A 69 -7.76 22.52 -14.63
N ILE A 70 -6.45 22.75 -14.72
CA ILE A 70 -5.59 22.96 -13.56
C ILE A 70 -5.63 24.45 -13.25
N GLU A 71 -6.11 24.80 -12.05
CA GLU A 71 -6.09 26.18 -11.54
C GLU A 71 -4.71 26.52 -10.96
N SER A 72 -4.13 25.56 -10.22
CA SER A 72 -2.81 25.69 -9.62
C SER A 72 -2.15 24.32 -9.52
N LEU A 73 -0.85 24.28 -9.76
CA LEU A 73 -0.04 23.08 -9.63
C LEU A 73 1.29 23.43 -8.97
N SER A 74 1.55 22.75 -7.86
CA SER A 74 2.84 22.72 -7.18
C SER A 74 3.26 21.27 -6.95
N ALA A 75 4.48 21.05 -6.48
CA ALA A 75 4.95 19.70 -6.18
C ALA A 75 4.06 18.97 -5.16
N LYS A 76 3.43 19.68 -4.22
CA LYS A 76 2.69 19.08 -3.08
C LYS A 76 1.19 19.31 -3.12
N GLU A 77 0.73 20.22 -3.96
CA GLU A 77 -0.68 20.62 -4.02
C GLU A 77 -1.08 20.79 -5.48
N LEU A 78 -2.22 20.18 -5.82
CA LEU A 78 -2.87 20.28 -7.12
C LEU A 78 -4.30 20.78 -6.92
N VAL A 79 -4.64 21.91 -7.55
CA VAL A 79 -5.97 22.49 -7.54
C VAL A 79 -6.59 22.33 -8.92
N LEU A 80 -7.74 21.64 -8.95
CA LEU A 80 -8.49 21.28 -10.14
C LEU A 80 -9.77 22.11 -10.20
N GLY A 81 -9.99 22.76 -11.34
CA GLY A 81 -11.21 23.48 -11.64
C GLY A 81 -12.22 22.60 -12.38
N ARG A 82 -13.51 22.73 -12.01
CA ARG A 82 -14.61 21.89 -12.51
C ARG A 82 -15.77 22.67 -13.16
N GLY A 83 -15.52 23.86 -13.69
CA GLY A 83 -16.49 24.53 -14.58
C GLY A 83 -17.90 24.75 -14.01
N GLY A 84 -18.01 25.39 -12.84
CA GLY A 84 -19.30 25.67 -12.19
C GLY A 84 -19.63 24.74 -11.02
N ASP A 85 -18.87 23.66 -10.85
CA ASP A 85 -18.76 22.90 -9.60
C ASP A 85 -17.65 23.46 -8.69
N PRO A 86 -17.68 23.18 -7.37
CA PRO A 86 -16.60 23.53 -6.45
C PRO A 86 -15.25 22.94 -6.89
N ASN A 87 -14.18 23.71 -6.71
CA ASN A 87 -12.84 23.25 -7.05
C ASN A 87 -12.40 22.11 -6.12
N ILE A 88 -11.53 21.23 -6.62
CA ILE A 88 -10.98 20.12 -5.85
C ILE A 88 -9.50 20.38 -5.62
N THR A 89 -9.07 20.28 -4.37
CA THR A 89 -7.67 20.37 -3.98
C THR A 89 -7.18 19.01 -3.52
N ILE A 90 -6.09 18.55 -4.10
CA ILE A 90 -5.39 17.32 -3.70
C ILE A 90 -4.04 17.73 -3.11
N LYS A 91 -3.72 17.23 -1.92
CA LYS A 91 -2.47 17.58 -1.22
C LYS A 91 -1.71 16.36 -0.75
N PHE A 92 -0.39 16.46 -0.82
CA PHE A 92 0.55 15.62 -0.12
C PHE A 92 0.96 16.34 1.18
N ASN A 93 0.53 15.81 2.31
CA ASN A 93 0.84 16.38 3.61
C ASN A 93 2.10 15.71 4.17
N ASP A 94 3.26 16.34 3.99
CA ASP A 94 4.53 15.80 4.48
C ASP A 94 4.58 15.71 6.03
N GLY A 95 3.79 16.52 6.75
CA GLY A 95 3.75 16.51 8.21
C GLY A 95 2.95 15.34 8.78
N ALA A 96 1.82 15.02 8.14
CA ALA A 96 0.96 13.89 8.52
C ALA A 96 1.26 12.61 7.71
N GLN A 97 2.17 12.70 6.73
CA GLN A 97 2.54 11.63 5.78
C GLN A 97 1.33 10.99 5.10
N ASN A 98 0.34 11.78 4.70
CA ASN A 98 -0.88 11.28 4.08
C ASN A 98 -1.27 12.09 2.84
N ILE A 99 -2.22 11.55 2.09
CA ILE A 99 -2.81 12.22 0.92
C ILE A 99 -4.20 12.68 1.32
N THR A 100 -4.51 13.93 1.03
CA THR A 100 -5.83 14.49 1.29
C THR A 100 -6.47 15.00 0.02
N ILE A 101 -7.80 14.92 0.00
CA ILE A 101 -8.65 15.53 -0.99
C ILE A 101 -9.65 16.46 -0.29
N GLN A 102 -9.88 17.62 -0.87
CA GLN A 102 -10.82 18.59 -0.34
C GLN A 102 -11.61 19.24 -1.47
N GLU A 103 -12.93 19.18 -1.37
CA GLU A 103 -13.82 20.04 -2.16
C GLU A 103 -13.85 21.44 -1.55
N GLU A 104 -13.91 22.47 -2.39
CA GLU A 104 -13.93 23.87 -1.95
C GLU A 104 -15.08 24.13 -0.97
N GLY A 105 -14.72 24.50 0.27
CA GLY A 105 -15.68 24.72 1.37
C GLY A 105 -16.13 23.46 2.12
N GLY A 106 -15.67 22.27 1.70
CA GLY A 106 -15.91 20.99 2.35
C GLY A 106 -14.82 20.57 3.36
N PRO A 107 -15.06 19.50 4.13
CA PRO A 107 -14.05 18.91 5.00
C PRO A 107 -12.93 18.24 4.16
N GLU A 108 -11.73 18.20 4.72
CA GLU A 108 -10.61 17.47 4.16
C GLU A 108 -10.79 15.96 4.43
N GLU A 109 -10.72 15.14 3.38
CA GLU A 109 -10.82 13.69 3.44
C GLU A 109 -9.43 13.07 3.19
N VAL A 110 -9.03 12.14 4.06
CA VAL A 110 -7.77 11.41 3.93
C VAL A 110 -7.98 10.20 3.02
N LEU A 111 -7.14 10.06 2.00
CA LEU A 111 -7.23 8.97 1.02
C LEU A 111 -6.44 7.71 1.42
N THR A 112 -5.57 7.83 2.41
CA THR A 112 -4.73 6.74 2.92
C THR A 112 -5.24 6.25 4.28
N ALA A 113 -5.17 4.94 4.52
CA ALA A 113 -5.44 4.38 5.84
C ALA A 113 -4.40 4.83 6.88
N ASP A 114 -4.77 4.78 8.17
CA ASP A 114 -3.95 5.26 9.30
C ASP A 114 -2.53 4.67 9.37
N LYS A 115 -2.34 3.43 8.89
CA LYS A 115 -1.06 2.71 8.94
C LYS A 115 -0.24 2.83 7.65
N ILE A 116 -0.70 3.61 6.68
CA ILE A 116 -0.03 3.79 5.39
C ILE A 116 0.48 5.23 5.30
N GLU A 117 1.80 5.35 5.22
CA GLU A 117 2.50 6.62 5.11
C GLU A 117 2.91 6.89 3.66
N VAL A 118 2.72 8.13 3.21
CA VAL A 118 3.20 8.62 1.92
C VAL A 118 4.41 9.49 2.16
N SER A 119 5.58 8.87 2.04
CA SER A 119 6.87 9.47 2.36
C SER A 119 7.31 10.53 1.35
N ASN A 120 6.92 10.35 0.09
CA ASN A 120 7.33 11.24 -0.99
C ASN A 120 6.28 11.24 -2.10
N GLY A 121 5.28 12.10 -1.97
CA GLY A 121 4.33 12.42 -3.03
C GLY A 121 4.72 13.70 -3.75
N ILE A 122 4.77 13.65 -5.09
CA ILE A 122 5.09 14.78 -5.96
C ILE A 122 4.16 14.81 -7.19
N PHE A 123 3.61 16.00 -7.47
CA PHE A 123 3.02 16.33 -8.77
C PHE A 123 4.04 17.02 -9.68
N THR A 124 4.01 16.69 -10.97
CA THR A 124 4.86 17.31 -11.99
C THR A 124 4.02 17.71 -13.19
N ASP A 125 4.21 18.95 -13.66
CA ASP A 125 3.57 19.42 -14.87
C ASP A 125 4.21 18.77 -16.10
N MET A 126 3.40 18.08 -16.90
CA MET A 126 3.79 17.47 -18.17
C MET A 126 3.00 18.08 -19.34
N SER A 127 2.35 19.22 -19.12
CA SER A 127 1.56 19.93 -20.12
C SER A 127 2.44 20.44 -21.27
N TYR A 128 1.95 20.31 -22.49
CA TYR A 128 2.64 20.80 -23.68
C TYR A 128 1.98 22.08 -24.18
N THR A 129 2.78 23.10 -24.49
CA THR A 129 2.31 24.36 -25.10
C THR A 129 2.89 24.50 -26.49
N TYR A 130 2.06 24.81 -27.50
CA TYR A 130 2.55 25.05 -28.85
C TYR A 130 3.51 26.25 -28.89
N PRO A 131 4.56 26.23 -29.73
CA PRO A 131 5.44 27.37 -29.91
C PRO A 131 4.65 28.62 -30.34
N GLY A 132 4.64 29.66 -29.49
CA GLY A 132 3.93 30.93 -29.74
C GLY A 132 2.48 31.00 -29.25
N GLY A 133 1.96 29.96 -28.60
CA GLY A 133 0.67 29.99 -27.91
C GLY A 133 0.80 30.32 -26.43
N THR A 134 -0.23 30.95 -25.84
CA THR A 134 -0.34 31.19 -24.39
C THR A 134 -1.10 30.09 -23.65
N ASN A 135 -1.80 29.20 -24.37
CA ASN A 135 -2.61 28.12 -23.78
C ASN A 135 -1.96 26.76 -24.04
N PRO A 136 -1.91 25.86 -23.03
CA PRO A 136 -1.41 24.51 -23.22
C PRO A 136 -2.28 23.76 -24.24
N ALA A 137 -1.61 23.12 -25.19
CA ALA A 137 -2.20 22.22 -26.18
C ALA A 137 -2.74 20.93 -25.54
N THR A 138 -2.05 20.47 -24.49
CA THR A 138 -2.44 19.33 -23.64
C THR A 138 -2.15 19.70 -22.20
N LYS A 139 -3.05 19.32 -21.30
CA LYS A 139 -2.90 19.53 -19.85
C LYS A 139 -2.65 18.17 -19.20
N ASN A 140 -1.40 17.91 -18.83
CA ASN A 140 -0.98 16.63 -18.28
C ASN A 140 -0.33 16.81 -16.91
N VAL A 141 -0.70 15.96 -15.97
CA VAL A 141 -0.07 15.91 -14.65
C VAL A 141 0.53 14.52 -14.44
N LYS A 142 1.82 14.49 -14.11
CA LYS A 142 2.47 13.28 -13.60
C LYS A 142 2.36 13.26 -12.08
N ILE A 143 1.97 12.11 -11.54
CA ILE A 143 1.86 11.82 -10.11
C ILE A 143 2.92 10.77 -9.80
N SER A 144 3.75 11.02 -8.79
CA SER A 144 4.74 10.07 -8.27
C SER A 144 4.61 9.98 -6.76
N MET A 145 4.57 8.77 -6.22
CA MET A 145 4.35 8.54 -4.78
C MET A 145 5.09 7.32 -4.27
N ASP A 146 5.59 7.44 -3.05
CA ASP A 146 6.23 6.39 -2.28
C ASP A 146 5.38 6.03 -1.05
N PHE A 147 4.74 4.86 -1.07
CA PHE A 147 3.93 4.33 0.02
C PHE A 147 4.78 3.44 0.93
N ASN A 148 4.62 3.60 2.24
CA ASN A 148 5.24 2.78 3.28
C ASN A 148 4.17 2.30 4.26
N TYR A 149 4.38 1.10 4.81
CA TYR A 149 3.62 0.67 5.98
C TYR A 149 4.30 1.18 7.25
N GLU A 150 3.51 1.74 8.18
CA GLU A 150 4.01 2.21 9.46
C GLU A 150 4.59 1.02 10.26
N ASN A 151 5.89 1.09 10.55
CA ASN A 151 6.60 0.02 11.24
C ASN A 151 7.41 0.58 12.43
N PRO A 152 6.74 1.00 13.52
CA PRO A 152 7.38 1.66 14.64
C PRO A 152 8.32 0.73 15.42
N GLU A 153 8.12 -0.58 15.32
CA GLU A 153 8.93 -1.60 16.00
C GLU A 153 10.09 -2.12 15.13
N VAL A 154 10.23 -1.61 13.89
CA VAL A 154 11.27 -2.00 12.91
C VAL A 154 11.32 -3.52 12.72
N LEU A 155 10.15 -4.15 12.71
CA LEU A 155 10.01 -5.58 12.47
C LEU A 155 10.16 -5.84 10.98
N LEU A 156 11.07 -6.75 10.59
CA LEU A 156 11.31 -7.05 9.18
C LEU A 156 10.02 -7.42 8.43
N ASP A 157 9.09 -8.07 9.12
CA ASP A 157 7.83 -8.58 8.58
C ASP A 157 6.81 -7.48 8.24
N TRP A 158 7.01 -6.27 8.76
CA TRP A 158 6.10 -5.13 8.55
C TRP A 158 6.70 -4.06 7.64
N ALA A 159 7.91 -4.29 7.13
CA ALA A 159 8.56 -3.40 6.20
C ALA A 159 8.04 -3.65 4.77
N ALA A 160 7.03 -2.89 4.35
CA ALA A 160 6.56 -2.86 2.97
C ALA A 160 6.70 -1.45 2.37
N PHE A 161 7.13 -1.41 1.12
CA PHE A 161 7.36 -0.21 0.34
C PHE A 161 6.92 -0.43 -1.09
N GLU A 162 6.13 0.48 -1.64
CA GLU A 162 5.83 0.51 -3.08
C GLU A 162 5.94 1.92 -3.65
N HIS A 163 6.56 2.00 -4.83
CA HIS A 163 6.65 3.21 -5.63
C HIS A 163 5.63 3.15 -6.77
N TYR A 164 4.86 4.23 -6.94
CA TYR A 164 3.92 4.39 -8.04
C TYR A 164 4.17 5.66 -8.83
N GLU A 165 4.07 5.54 -10.15
CA GLU A 165 4.14 6.65 -11.08
C GLU A 165 3.04 6.52 -12.14
N THR A 166 2.31 7.61 -12.39
CA THR A 166 1.32 7.68 -13.47
C THR A 166 1.26 9.08 -14.07
N THR A 167 0.82 9.19 -15.33
CA THR A 167 0.57 10.47 -15.98
C THR A 167 -0.88 10.50 -16.45
N VAL A 168 -1.57 11.59 -16.14
CA VAL A 168 -3.00 11.77 -16.41
C VAL A 168 -3.21 13.04 -17.22
N GLU A 169 -3.93 12.90 -18.32
CA GLU A 169 -4.39 14.01 -19.16
C GLU A 169 -5.79 14.46 -18.73
N ILE A 170 -6.00 15.79 -18.70
CA ILE A 170 -7.33 16.38 -18.52
C ILE A 170 -8.08 16.36 -19.84
N ARG A 171 -9.33 15.88 -19.82
CA ARG A 171 -10.11 15.69 -21.04
C ARG A 171 -10.82 16.94 -21.55
N GLY A 172 -10.97 17.99 -20.74
CA GLY A 172 -11.51 19.30 -21.13
C GLY A 172 -12.73 19.22 -22.05
N TYR A 173 -13.93 19.14 -21.46
CA TYR A 173 -15.17 19.27 -22.23
C TYR A 173 -15.48 20.72 -22.56
#